data_AF-A0AAD0SRC8-F1
#
_entry.id   AF-A0AAD0SRC8-F1
#
_cell.length_a   1.000
_cell.length_b   1.000
_cell.length_c   1.000
_cell.angle_alpha   90.00
_cell.angle_beta   90.00
_cell.angle_gamma   90.00
#
_symmetry.space_group_name_H-M   'P 1'
#
loop_
_entity.id
_entity.type
_entity.pdbx_description
1 polymer ?
#
loop_
_entity_poly.entity_id
_entity_poly.type
_entity_poly.pdbx_seq_one_letter_code
_entity_poly.pdbx_strand_id
1 'polypeptide(L)'
;MEEKTKLENYEKFLGDSKSDGGHWDKIQKRTATLFQVLIDGDLKELVFVLKYYPNYIEIVCDHFRYLYNYSGQEADIYAASKLLSMSEGYHQKQFVRNLVRKLEKIDEFDIYKLKDFLDNLVENQDKIHPIILAFYKSEIENNIKNNSYHMLQVKVLAKNLEKLLVDNSFDFSATDRDANLDIPYMD
;
A
#
# COMPACT_ATOMS: atom_id res chain seq x y z
N MET A 1 -24.44 -11.71 -8.71
CA MET A 1 -25.50 -10.68 -8.81
C MET A 1 -25.06 -9.42 -8.06
N GLU A 2 -24.58 -9.57 -6.82
CA GLU A 2 -24.08 -8.47 -5.98
C GLU A 2 -22.85 -7.73 -6.54
N GLU A 3 -21.82 -8.45 -7.03
CA GLU A 3 -20.65 -7.81 -7.64
C GLU A 3 -21.00 -7.01 -8.90
N LYS A 4 -21.96 -7.48 -9.71
CA LYS A 4 -22.37 -6.81 -10.95
C LYS A 4 -23.05 -5.47 -10.65
N THR A 5 -24.00 -5.48 -9.70
CA THR A 5 -24.66 -4.26 -9.22
C THR A 5 -23.68 -3.29 -8.56
N LYS A 6 -22.66 -3.82 -7.87
CA LYS A 6 -21.58 -3.02 -7.30
C LYS A 6 -20.72 -2.37 -8.38
N LEU A 7 -20.39 -3.10 -9.45
CA LEU A 7 -19.63 -2.59 -10.59
C LEU A 7 -20.39 -1.47 -11.34
N GLU A 8 -21.68 -1.65 -11.57
CA GLU A 8 -22.57 -0.66 -12.20
C GLU A 8 -22.55 0.70 -11.45
N ASN A 9 -22.37 0.67 -10.12
CA ASN A 9 -22.23 1.89 -9.33
C ASN A 9 -20.95 2.67 -9.61
N TYR A 10 -19.88 2.00 -10.01
CA TYR A 10 -18.60 2.63 -10.34
C TYR A 10 -18.53 3.07 -11.80
N GLU A 11 -19.14 2.31 -12.71
CA GLU A 11 -19.16 2.57 -14.16
C GLU A 11 -19.61 3.98 -14.52
N LYS A 12 -20.60 4.54 -13.80
CA LYS A 12 -21.06 5.92 -14.00
C LYS A 12 -20.00 6.99 -13.78
N PHE A 13 -18.95 6.67 -13.01
CA PHE A 13 -17.82 7.56 -12.73
C PHE A 13 -16.61 7.28 -13.61
N LEU A 14 -16.55 6.12 -14.26
CA LEU A 14 -15.50 5.78 -15.20
C LEU A 14 -15.76 6.48 -16.55
N GLY A 15 -14.71 6.73 -17.30
CA GLY A 15 -14.80 7.44 -18.57
C GLY A 15 -13.51 7.33 -19.36
N ASP A 16 -13.57 7.72 -20.63
CA ASP A 16 -12.45 7.53 -21.56
C ASP A 16 -11.14 8.14 -21.04
N SER A 17 -10.06 7.37 -21.16
CA SER A 17 -8.70 7.83 -20.90
C SER A 17 -8.09 8.43 -22.16
N LYS A 18 -7.35 9.54 -22.01
CA LYS A 18 -6.59 10.19 -23.07
C LYS A 18 -5.12 9.73 -23.04
N SER A 19 -4.48 9.69 -24.21
CA SER A 19 -3.05 9.39 -24.32
C SER A 19 -2.16 10.55 -23.84
N ASP A 20 -2.64 11.78 -23.99
CA ASP A 20 -1.85 13.01 -23.79
C ASP A 20 -2.36 13.79 -22.57
N GLY A 21 -1.43 14.23 -21.72
CA GLY A 21 -1.72 15.01 -20.51
C GLY A 21 -0.87 14.60 -19.29
N GLY A 22 -0.81 15.46 -18.28
CA GLY A 22 -0.22 15.14 -16.97
C GLY A 22 -1.05 14.08 -16.21
N HIS A 23 -0.56 13.68 -15.04
CA HIS A 23 -1.07 12.54 -14.25
C HIS A 23 -2.61 12.38 -14.27
N TRP A 24 -3.41 13.33 -13.76
CA TRP A 24 -4.88 13.23 -13.78
C TRP A 24 -5.54 13.70 -15.08
N ASP A 25 -4.83 14.46 -15.92
CA ASP A 25 -5.37 15.01 -17.16
C ASP A 25 -5.67 13.92 -18.20
N LYS A 26 -5.04 12.76 -18.03
CA LYS A 26 -5.29 11.55 -18.81
C LYS A 26 -6.65 10.92 -18.54
N ILE A 27 -7.40 11.34 -17.52
CA ILE A 27 -8.73 10.80 -17.22
C ILE A 27 -9.75 11.90 -16.92
N GLN A 28 -11.03 11.53 -16.93
CA GLN A 28 -12.09 12.47 -16.61
C GLN A 28 -12.07 12.84 -15.12
N LYS A 29 -12.43 14.10 -14.80
CA LYS A 29 -12.45 14.61 -13.41
C LYS A 29 -13.23 13.70 -12.45
N ARG A 30 -14.37 13.17 -12.89
CA ARG A 30 -15.19 12.23 -12.10
C ARG A 30 -14.46 10.93 -11.76
N THR A 31 -13.63 10.43 -12.68
CA THR A 31 -12.82 9.22 -12.51
C THR A 31 -11.67 9.49 -11.55
N ALA A 32 -11.00 10.63 -11.68
CA ALA A 32 -9.99 11.07 -10.73
C ALA A 32 -10.56 11.24 -9.32
N THR A 33 -11.72 11.88 -9.17
CA THR A 33 -12.41 12.00 -7.88
C THR A 33 -12.78 10.65 -7.28
N LEU A 34 -13.28 9.70 -8.10
CA LEU A 34 -13.53 8.34 -7.64
C LEU A 34 -12.26 7.74 -7.05
N PHE A 35 -11.16 7.72 -7.81
CA PHE A 35 -9.92 7.09 -7.34
C PHE A 35 -9.34 7.78 -6.11
N GLN A 36 -9.39 9.11 -6.02
CA GLN A 36 -8.99 9.83 -4.80
C GLN A 36 -9.79 9.33 -3.58
N VAL A 37 -11.12 9.24 -3.71
CA VAL A 37 -11.99 8.79 -2.61
C VAL A 37 -11.70 7.33 -2.24
N LEU A 38 -11.43 6.46 -3.21
CA LEU A 38 -11.10 5.05 -2.93
C LEU A 38 -9.71 4.88 -2.32
N ILE A 39 -8.73 5.67 -2.75
CA ILE A 39 -7.37 5.67 -2.19
C ILE A 39 -7.37 6.18 -0.75
N ASP A 40 -8.16 7.21 -0.45
CA ASP A 40 -8.28 7.77 0.89
C ASP A 40 -9.22 6.99 1.79
N GLY A 41 -10.26 6.37 1.24
CA GLY A 41 -11.25 5.63 2.01
C GLY A 41 -10.96 4.14 2.05
N ASP A 42 -11.38 3.42 1.00
CA ASP A 42 -11.38 1.96 0.99
C ASP A 42 -10.52 1.38 -0.15
N LEU A 43 -9.32 0.93 0.22
CA LEU A 43 -8.39 0.31 -0.70
C LEU A 43 -8.93 -1.02 -1.29
N LYS A 44 -9.83 -1.73 -0.60
CA LYS A 44 -10.47 -2.96 -1.13
C LYS A 44 -11.34 -2.62 -2.33
N GLU A 45 -12.09 -1.52 -2.24
CA GLU A 45 -12.90 -1.04 -3.35
C GLU A 45 -12.05 -0.55 -4.51
N LEU A 46 -10.92 0.12 -4.23
CA LEU A 46 -9.97 0.49 -5.28
C LEU A 46 -9.48 -0.75 -6.06
N VAL A 47 -9.01 -1.76 -5.34
CA VAL A 47 -8.54 -3.01 -5.94
C VAL A 47 -9.65 -3.72 -6.71
N PHE A 48 -10.87 -3.73 -6.18
CA PHE A 48 -12.04 -4.26 -6.86
C PHE A 48 -12.27 -3.57 -8.20
N VAL A 49 -12.29 -2.24 -8.23
CA VAL A 49 -12.47 -1.46 -9.48
C VAL A 49 -11.33 -1.74 -10.47
N LEU A 50 -10.08 -1.71 -10.02
CA LEU A 50 -8.92 -1.94 -10.88
C LEU A 50 -8.85 -3.36 -11.45
N LYS A 51 -9.44 -4.36 -10.78
CA LYS A 51 -9.54 -5.72 -11.31
C LYS A 51 -10.39 -5.77 -12.59
N TYR A 52 -11.45 -4.96 -12.66
CA TYR A 52 -12.31 -4.87 -13.83
C TYR A 52 -11.83 -3.83 -14.85
N TYR A 53 -11.10 -2.82 -14.39
CA TYR A 53 -10.57 -1.72 -15.21
C TYR A 53 -9.05 -1.57 -15.06
N PRO A 54 -8.26 -2.56 -15.54
CA PRO A 54 -6.81 -2.60 -15.33
C PRO A 54 -6.05 -1.48 -16.05
N ASN A 55 -6.67 -0.84 -17.06
CA ASN A 55 -6.11 0.31 -17.76
C ASN A 55 -5.86 1.51 -16.84
N TYR A 56 -6.46 1.56 -15.64
CA TYR A 56 -6.21 2.60 -14.65
C TYR A 56 -5.16 2.24 -13.59
N ILE A 57 -4.51 1.07 -13.67
CA ILE A 57 -3.51 0.69 -12.67
C ILE A 57 -2.34 1.68 -12.67
N GLU A 58 -1.78 1.98 -13.84
CA GLU A 58 -0.66 2.91 -14.00
C GLU A 58 -0.96 4.29 -13.41
N ILE A 59 -2.12 4.87 -13.76
CA ILE A 59 -2.50 6.20 -13.27
C ILE A 59 -2.74 6.21 -11.75
N VAL A 60 -3.27 5.13 -11.17
CA VAL A 60 -3.40 5.01 -9.72
C VAL A 60 -2.04 4.90 -9.04
N CYS A 61 -1.10 4.13 -9.59
CA CYS A 61 0.26 4.04 -9.07
C CYS A 61 0.99 5.37 -9.13
N ASP A 62 0.87 6.10 -10.23
CA ASP A 62 1.36 7.47 -10.36
C ASP A 62 0.73 8.38 -9.30
N HIS A 63 -0.55 8.21 -8.98
CA HIS A 63 -1.19 9.00 -7.93
C HIS A 63 -0.58 8.79 -6.56
N PHE A 64 -0.44 7.53 -6.17
CA PHE A 64 0.24 7.19 -4.93
C PHE A 64 1.67 7.74 -4.89
N ARG A 65 2.36 7.85 -6.03
CA ARG A 65 3.69 8.49 -6.13
C ARG A 65 3.65 9.95 -5.69
N TYR A 66 2.64 10.72 -6.12
CA TYR A 66 2.54 12.16 -5.85
C TYR A 66 1.76 12.50 -4.58
N LEU A 67 1.00 11.57 -3.99
CA LEU A 67 0.19 11.86 -2.82
C LEU A 67 1.04 11.85 -1.54
N TYR A 68 1.18 13.02 -0.92
CA TYR A 68 1.96 13.23 0.31
C TYR A 68 1.12 13.21 1.58
N ASN A 69 -0.19 13.45 1.46
CA ASN A 69 -1.13 13.49 2.57
C ASN A 69 -2.27 12.51 2.29
N TYR A 70 -2.31 11.43 3.06
CA TYR A 70 -3.45 10.52 3.09
C TYR A 70 -4.43 10.97 4.18
N SER A 71 -5.68 10.56 4.04
CA SER A 71 -6.59 10.49 5.18
C SER A 71 -5.97 9.68 6.33
N GLY A 72 -6.47 9.85 7.56
CA GLY A 72 -6.05 9.04 8.70
C GLY A 72 -6.53 7.59 8.67
N GLN A 73 -7.16 7.15 7.57
CA GLN A 73 -7.66 5.79 7.45
C GLN A 73 -6.56 4.85 6.96
N GLU A 74 -6.33 3.80 7.73
CA GLU A 74 -5.36 2.77 7.44
C GLU A 74 -5.85 1.84 6.34
N ALA A 75 -4.93 1.43 5.47
CA ALA A 75 -5.17 0.50 4.38
C ALA A 75 -5.12 -0.95 4.85
N ASP A 76 -6.04 -1.76 4.31
CA ASP A 76 -6.02 -3.20 4.52
C ASP A 76 -4.80 -3.85 3.86
N ILE A 77 -4.09 -4.68 4.63
CA ILE A 77 -2.83 -5.33 4.21
C ILE A 77 -3.00 -6.21 2.97
N TYR A 78 -4.14 -6.90 2.83
CA TYR A 78 -4.41 -7.79 1.71
C TYR A 78 -4.77 -7.00 0.45
N ALA A 79 -5.53 -5.90 0.60
CA ALA A 79 -5.79 -4.98 -0.50
C ALA A 79 -4.50 -4.33 -1.00
N ALA A 80 -3.64 -3.85 -0.10
CA ALA A 80 -2.34 -3.29 -0.46
C ALA A 80 -1.45 -4.33 -1.16
N SER A 81 -1.42 -5.57 -0.65
CA SER A 81 -0.71 -6.68 -1.28
C SER A 81 -1.21 -6.97 -2.70
N LYS A 82 -2.53 -6.92 -2.89
CA LYS A 82 -3.14 -7.13 -4.19
C LYS A 82 -2.82 -5.98 -5.16
N LEU A 83 -2.84 -4.73 -4.68
CA LEU A 83 -2.46 -3.57 -5.48
C LEU A 83 -1.01 -3.66 -5.93
N LEU A 84 -0.07 -4.04 -5.05
CA LEU A 84 1.33 -4.30 -5.41
C LEU A 84 1.43 -5.37 -6.51
N SER A 85 0.73 -6.48 -6.36
CA SER A 85 0.75 -7.56 -7.37
C SER A 85 0.19 -7.09 -8.72
N MET A 86 -0.84 -6.23 -8.70
CA MET A 86 -1.46 -5.69 -9.92
C MET A 86 -0.58 -4.64 -10.61
N SER A 87 0.31 -3.99 -9.86
CA SER A 87 1.18 -2.93 -10.36
C SER A 87 2.58 -3.39 -10.75
N GLU A 88 2.81 -4.69 -10.91
CA GLU A 88 4.06 -5.22 -11.44
C GLU A 88 4.41 -4.53 -12.78
N GLY A 89 5.58 -3.90 -12.85
CA GLY A 89 5.99 -3.03 -13.97
C GLY A 89 5.86 -1.51 -13.70
N TYR A 90 5.12 -1.13 -12.66
CA TYR A 90 4.90 0.26 -12.23
C TYR A 90 5.39 0.52 -10.79
N HIS A 91 6.24 -0.37 -10.23
CA HIS A 91 6.80 -0.29 -8.87
C HIS A 91 7.87 0.80 -8.72
N GLN A 92 7.47 2.04 -8.94
CA GLN A 92 8.33 3.18 -8.59
C GLN A 92 8.52 3.21 -7.07
N LYS A 93 9.72 3.60 -6.62
CA LYS A 93 10.07 3.60 -5.18
C LYS A 93 9.09 4.42 -4.35
N GLN A 94 8.71 5.59 -4.86
CA GLN A 94 7.82 6.48 -4.14
C GLN A 94 6.38 5.94 -4.03
N PHE A 95 5.89 5.20 -5.03
CA PHE A 95 4.59 4.50 -4.98
C PHE A 95 4.57 3.51 -3.82
N VAL A 96 5.54 2.58 -3.79
CA VAL A 96 5.62 1.53 -2.75
C VAL A 96 5.74 2.17 -1.36
N ARG A 97 6.61 3.17 -1.22
CA ARG A 97 6.81 3.92 0.04
C ARG A 97 5.52 4.54 0.54
N ASN A 98 4.76 5.18 -0.34
CA ASN A 98 3.52 5.84 0.04
C ASN A 98 2.38 4.85 0.32
N LEU A 99 2.36 3.71 -0.36
CA LEU A 99 1.41 2.65 -0.07
C LEU A 99 1.67 2.03 1.31
N VAL A 100 2.92 1.67 1.65
CA VAL A 100 3.22 1.09 2.97
C VAL A 100 2.97 2.06 4.13
N ARG A 101 3.10 3.37 3.90
CA ARG A 101 2.76 4.41 4.88
C ARG A 101 1.28 4.50 5.23
N LYS A 102 0.39 4.00 4.37
CA LYS A 102 -1.04 3.89 4.69
C LYS A 102 -1.36 2.68 5.56
N LEU A 103 -0.46 1.71 5.70
CA LEU A 103 -0.75 0.50 6.46
C LEU A 103 -0.86 0.78 7.96
N GLU A 104 -1.45 -0.17 8.69
CA GLU A 104 -1.61 -0.09 10.14
C GLU A 104 -0.26 0.15 10.83
N LYS A 105 -0.23 1.17 11.70
CA LYS A 105 0.95 1.53 12.47
C LYS A 105 1.06 0.65 13.70
N ILE A 106 2.25 0.08 13.91
CA ILE A 106 2.51 -0.88 14.99
C ILE A 106 3.50 -0.35 16.03
N ASP A 107 3.86 0.93 15.97
CA ASP A 107 4.79 1.59 16.89
C ASP A 107 4.23 1.63 18.33
N GLU A 108 2.92 1.77 18.48
CA GLU A 108 2.23 1.75 19.79
C GLU A 108 1.83 0.35 20.27
N PHE A 109 2.15 -0.71 19.51
CA PHE A 109 1.79 -2.06 19.92
C PHE A 109 2.60 -2.50 21.14
N ASP A 110 1.90 -3.07 22.13
CA ASP A 110 2.57 -3.81 23.18
C ASP A 110 3.06 -5.17 22.68
N ILE A 111 3.84 -5.86 23.51
CA ILE A 111 4.45 -7.14 23.16
C ILE A 111 3.43 -8.23 22.77
N TYR A 112 2.22 -8.22 23.35
CA TYR A 112 1.20 -9.23 23.07
C TYR A 112 0.54 -8.95 21.72
N LYS A 113 0.16 -7.70 21.47
CA LYS A 113 -0.35 -7.26 20.16
C LYS A 113 0.65 -7.50 19.05
N LEU A 114 1.93 -7.18 19.30
CA LEU A 114 3.00 -7.39 18.34
C LEU A 114 3.19 -8.88 17.99
N LYS A 115 3.10 -9.75 19.01
CA LYS A 115 3.15 -11.19 18.81
C LYS A 115 1.96 -11.68 17.99
N ASP A 116 0.74 -11.30 18.36
CA ASP A 116 -0.47 -11.77 17.69
C ASP A 116 -0.53 -11.27 16.23
N PHE A 117 -0.08 -10.03 16.01
CA PHE A 117 0.09 -9.48 14.66
C PHE A 117 1.12 -10.27 13.85
N LEU A 118 2.31 -10.54 14.41
CA LEU A 118 3.34 -11.33 13.73
C LEU A 118 2.88 -12.77 13.44
N ASP A 119 2.16 -13.40 14.37
CA ASP A 119 1.59 -14.73 14.16
C ASP A 119 0.60 -14.71 12.98
N ASN A 120 -0.24 -13.67 12.87
CA ASN A 120 -1.14 -13.48 11.74
C ASN A 120 -0.39 -13.29 10.41
N LEU A 121 0.69 -12.51 10.39
CA LEU A 121 1.54 -12.34 9.21
C LEU A 121 2.15 -13.67 8.76
N VAL A 122 2.65 -14.49 9.70
CA VAL A 122 3.24 -15.80 9.39
C VAL A 122 2.19 -16.77 8.85
N GLU A 123 0.98 -16.78 9.42
CA GLU A 123 -0.12 -17.65 9.01
C GLU A 123 -0.66 -17.30 7.61
N ASN A 124 -0.69 -16.01 7.26
CA ASN A 124 -1.29 -15.53 6.02
C ASN A 124 -0.27 -14.99 5.00
N GLN A 125 1.02 -15.30 5.17
CA GLN A 125 2.09 -14.76 4.33
C GLN A 125 1.93 -15.10 2.84
N ASP A 126 1.23 -16.18 2.50
CA ASP A 126 0.91 -16.57 1.12
C ASP A 126 -0.03 -15.57 0.40
N LYS A 127 -0.77 -14.77 1.18
CA LYS A 127 -1.70 -13.74 0.69
C LYS A 127 -1.12 -12.33 0.79
N ILE A 128 0.05 -12.16 1.41
CA ILE A 128 0.67 -10.88 1.67
C ILE A 128 1.88 -10.71 0.75
N HIS A 129 1.99 -9.55 0.12
CA HIS A 129 3.08 -9.31 -0.81
C HIS A 129 4.43 -9.27 -0.06
N PRO A 130 5.51 -9.93 -0.56
CA PRO A 130 6.81 -10.00 0.13
C PRO A 130 7.41 -8.65 0.56
N ILE A 131 7.16 -7.59 -0.21
CA ILE A 131 7.55 -6.21 0.14
C ILE A 131 6.85 -5.72 1.42
N ILE A 132 5.55 -6.01 1.59
CA ILE A 132 4.81 -5.62 2.80
C ILE A 132 5.30 -6.43 4.01
N LEU A 133 5.61 -7.71 3.81
CA LEU A 133 6.25 -8.53 4.85
C LEU A 133 7.61 -7.97 5.25
N ALA A 134 8.41 -7.49 4.29
CA ALA A 134 9.69 -6.84 4.55
C ALA A 134 9.52 -5.54 5.35
N PHE A 135 8.53 -4.73 4.98
CA PHE A 135 8.17 -3.50 5.70
C PHE A 135 7.84 -3.80 7.17
N TYR A 136 6.87 -4.70 7.42
CA TYR A 136 6.48 -5.03 8.79
C TYR A 136 7.59 -5.73 9.58
N LYS A 137 8.42 -6.56 8.93
CA LYS A 137 9.60 -7.12 9.58
C LYS A 137 10.51 -6.00 10.12
N SER A 138 10.78 -4.98 9.30
CA SER A 138 11.59 -3.84 9.73
C SER A 138 10.93 -3.05 10.87
N GLU A 139 9.62 -2.80 10.78
CA GLU A 139 8.88 -2.07 11.82
C GLU A 139 8.83 -2.83 13.15
N ILE A 140 8.65 -4.16 13.13
CA ILE A 140 8.68 -5.00 14.33
C ILE A 140 10.09 -4.99 14.95
N GLU A 141 11.14 -5.11 14.13
CA GLU A 141 12.52 -5.02 14.59
C GLU A 141 12.82 -3.64 15.23
N ASN A 142 12.30 -2.56 14.66
CA ASN A 142 12.44 -1.21 15.21
C ASN A 142 11.67 -1.08 16.53
N ASN A 143 10.44 -1.58 16.61
CA ASN A 143 9.65 -1.59 17.83
C ASN A 143 10.38 -2.34 18.96
N ILE A 144 10.91 -3.54 18.68
CA ILE A 144 11.69 -4.33 19.64
C ILE A 144 12.93 -3.57 20.15
N LYS A 145 13.64 -2.84 19.28
CA LYS A 145 14.84 -2.07 19.66
C LYS A 145 14.50 -0.85 20.51
N ASN A 146 13.37 -0.21 20.25
CA ASN A 146 12.97 1.03 20.91
C ASN A 146 12.22 0.78 22.24
N ASN A 147 11.70 -0.42 22.44
CA ASN A 147 10.99 -0.81 23.66
C ASN A 147 11.85 -1.69 24.58
N SER A 148 11.62 -1.58 25.89
CA SER A 148 12.33 -2.38 26.91
C SER A 148 11.63 -3.71 27.18
N TYR A 149 11.56 -4.58 26.18
CA TYR A 149 10.95 -5.90 26.34
C TYR A 149 11.87 -6.91 27.02
N HIS A 150 11.29 -7.91 27.70
CA HIS A 150 12.07 -8.96 28.32
C HIS A 150 12.77 -9.82 27.26
N MET A 151 14.03 -10.23 27.52
CA MET A 151 14.86 -10.94 26.55
C MET A 151 14.21 -12.22 25.99
N LEU A 152 13.46 -12.98 26.81
CA LEU A 152 12.76 -14.17 26.33
C LEU A 152 11.63 -13.82 25.34
N GLN A 153 10.92 -12.71 25.54
CA GLN A 153 9.86 -12.27 24.65
C GLN A 153 10.46 -11.85 23.29
N VAL A 154 11.57 -11.11 23.32
CA VAL A 154 12.33 -10.73 22.13
C VAL A 154 12.75 -11.97 21.33
N LYS A 155 13.27 -13.01 22.00
CA LYS A 155 13.66 -14.26 21.32
C LYS A 155 12.48 -14.98 20.65
N VAL A 156 11.29 -14.95 21.26
CA VAL A 156 10.09 -15.54 20.67
C VAL A 156 9.70 -14.79 19.38
N LEU A 157 9.68 -13.46 19.43
CA LEU A 157 9.40 -12.64 18.24
C LEU A 157 10.45 -12.83 17.14
N ALA A 158 11.73 -12.80 17.49
CA ALA A 158 12.83 -13.00 16.53
C ALA A 158 12.71 -14.33 15.78
N LYS A 159 12.40 -15.42 16.50
CA LYS A 159 12.17 -16.74 15.89
C LYS A 159 11.00 -16.75 14.91
N ASN A 160 9.95 -15.97 15.17
CA ASN A 160 8.81 -15.86 14.27
C ASN A 160 9.11 -14.95 13.07
N LEU A 161 9.89 -13.87 13.26
CA LEU A 161 10.33 -12.99 12.16
C LEU A 161 11.17 -13.73 11.12
N GLU A 162 11.98 -14.71 11.55
CA GLU A 162 12.76 -15.56 10.64
C GLU A 162 11.90 -16.43 9.71
N LYS A 163 10.62 -16.64 10.04
CA LYS A 163 9.69 -17.44 9.21
C LYS A 163 9.07 -16.64 8.06
N LEU A 164 9.19 -15.31 8.07
CA LEU A 164 8.57 -14.46 7.05
C LEU A 164 9.36 -14.56 5.73
N LEU A 165 8.65 -14.90 4.65
CA LEU A 165 9.18 -14.90 3.29
C LEU A 165 9.18 -13.47 2.72
N VAL A 166 10.23 -12.72 3.05
CA VAL A 166 10.37 -11.30 2.69
C VAL A 166 11.12 -11.08 1.38
N ASP A 167 10.84 -9.96 0.72
CA ASP A 167 11.69 -9.40 -0.34
C ASP A 167 12.44 -8.17 0.18
N ASN A 168 13.76 -8.31 0.33
CA ASN A 168 14.65 -7.23 0.80
C ASN A 168 15.19 -6.35 -0.34
N SER A 169 14.68 -6.50 -1.57
CA SER A 169 15.07 -5.66 -2.71
C SER A 169 14.70 -4.18 -2.52
N PHE A 170 13.70 -3.91 -1.66
CA PHE A 170 13.19 -2.58 -1.41
C PHE A 170 13.83 -1.93 -0.18
N ASP A 171 14.44 -0.76 -0.37
CA ASP A 171 15.00 0.05 0.72
C ASP A 171 13.97 1.07 1.24
N PHE A 172 13.41 0.78 2.41
CA PHE A 172 12.47 1.66 3.11
C PHE A 172 13.15 2.83 3.82
N SER A 173 14.48 2.77 4.02
CA SER A 173 15.26 3.79 4.74
C SER A 173 15.76 4.93 3.87
N ALA A 174 15.81 4.72 2.54
CA ALA A 174 16.19 5.75 1.59
C ALA A 174 15.29 6.99 1.75
N THR A 175 15.89 8.14 2.03
CA THR A 175 15.24 9.45 2.02
C THR A 175 15.19 10.05 0.63
N ASP A 176 15.90 9.44 -0.33
CA ASP A 176 15.98 9.92 -1.70
C ASP A 176 14.57 9.98 -2.28
N ARG A 177 14.14 11.22 -2.55
CA ARG A 177 13.01 11.53 -3.41
C ARG A 177 13.41 11.05 -4.81
N ASP A 178 12.47 10.52 -5.59
CA ASP A 178 12.75 10.31 -7.01
C ASP A 178 13.30 11.63 -7.57
N ALA A 179 14.53 11.61 -8.09
CA ALA A 179 15.27 12.80 -8.52
C ALA A 179 14.57 13.58 -9.65
N ASN A 180 13.47 13.05 -10.19
CA ASN A 180 12.65 13.62 -11.26
C ASN A 180 11.20 13.89 -10.80
N LEU A 181 10.98 14.28 -9.54
CA LEU A 181 9.74 14.95 -9.13
C LEU A 181 9.77 16.41 -9.62
N ASP A 182 9.92 16.62 -10.93
CA ASP A 182 9.50 17.88 -11.56
C ASP A 182 7.98 17.88 -11.47
N ILE A 183 7.46 18.56 -10.44
CA ILE A 183 6.03 18.78 -10.26
C ILE A 183 5.69 19.96 -11.18
N PRO A 184 5.03 19.77 -12.36
CA PRO A 184 4.85 20.84 -13.34
C PRO A 184 3.84 21.92 -12.91
N TYR A 185 3.26 21.81 -11.72
CA TYR A 185 2.14 22.63 -11.24
C TYR A 185 2.42 23.30 -9.88
N MET A 186 3.69 23.46 -9.52
CA MET A 186 4.13 24.30 -8.40
C MET A 186 4.87 25.54 -8.94
N ASP A 187 4.24 26.26 -9.85
CA ASP A 187 4.51 27.68 -10.11
C ASP A 187 3.37 28.52 -9.51
#